data_AF-A0A060T5C2-F1
#
_entry.id   AF-A0A060T5C2-F1
#
_cell.length_a   1.000
_cell.length_b   1.000
_cell.length_c   1.000
_cell.angle_alpha   90.00
_cell.angle_beta   90.00
_cell.angle_gamma   90.00
#
_symmetry.space_group_name_H-M   'P 1'
#
loop_
_entity.id
_entity.type
_entity.pdbx_description
1 polymer ?
#
loop_
_entity_poly.entity_id
_entity_poly.type
_entity_poly.pdbx_seq_one_letter_code
_entity_poly.pdbx_strand_id
1 'polypeptide(L)'
;MSTRLERFKELQRKAKESAKSNRKELYEEYRKSKLDPKRQAALNRQRDQAQLDLAKLEAEQDGTDFERQRALDWTIEEAEKWDEKLEQKKGNIEGSGFSDYATAAERAYNKSIKNLTPDPETVQREKKRRSEQPEQIEDPSNLDELPGAHKPSKEAVDRLVKNLRADDERRMKRRRGNEDGNVTYINEKNKHFNQKLSRHYDKYNQEVRDALERGTAL
;
A
#
# COMPACT_ATOMS: atom_id res chain seq x y z
N MET A 1 -4.33 -40.86 50.83
CA MET A 1 -5.51 -40.97 49.93
C MET A 1 -6.10 -39.61 49.52
N SER A 2 -5.94 -38.52 50.30
CA SER A 2 -6.47 -37.18 49.94
C SER A 2 -5.81 -36.55 48.69
N THR A 3 -4.48 -36.64 48.58
CA THR A 3 -3.69 -35.97 47.54
C THR A 3 -4.00 -36.41 46.10
N ARG A 4 -4.37 -37.68 45.90
CA ARG A 4 -4.77 -38.21 44.58
C ARG A 4 -6.17 -37.74 44.17
N LEU A 5 -7.08 -37.60 45.14
CA LEU A 5 -8.44 -37.11 44.91
C LEU A 5 -8.44 -35.61 44.60
N GLU A 6 -7.62 -34.82 45.29
CA GLU A 6 -7.42 -33.40 45.02
C GLU A 6 -6.88 -33.19 43.59
N ARG A 7 -5.83 -33.91 43.21
CA ARG A 7 -5.29 -33.86 41.84
C ARG A 7 -6.32 -34.26 40.77
N PHE A 8 -7.18 -35.23 41.06
CA PHE A 8 -8.25 -35.63 40.14
C PHE A 8 -9.31 -34.54 39.99
N LYS A 9 -9.71 -33.87 41.09
CA LYS A 9 -10.63 -32.73 41.05
C LYS A 9 -10.04 -31.55 40.28
N GLU A 10 -8.75 -31.27 40.45
CA GLU A 10 -8.04 -30.25 39.67
C GLU A 10 -8.04 -30.57 38.17
N LEU A 11 -7.77 -31.82 37.79
CA LEU A 11 -7.81 -32.26 36.39
C LEU A 11 -9.23 -32.12 35.81
N GLN A 12 -10.27 -32.48 36.57
CA GLN A 12 -11.65 -32.26 36.15
C GLN A 12 -11.98 -30.77 35.98
N ARG A 13 -11.47 -29.90 36.86
CA ARG A 13 -11.66 -28.45 36.74
C ARG A 13 -10.99 -27.92 35.48
N LYS A 14 -9.72 -28.30 35.24
CA LYS A 14 -8.97 -27.93 34.01
C LYS A 14 -9.67 -28.43 32.74
N ALA A 15 -10.22 -29.64 32.75
CA ALA A 15 -10.97 -30.18 31.62
C ALA A 15 -12.27 -29.41 31.34
N LYS A 16 -12.96 -28.95 32.39
CA LYS A 16 -14.15 -28.10 32.25
C LYS A 16 -13.80 -26.69 31.77
N GLU A 17 -12.72 -26.11 32.29
CA GLU A 17 -12.20 -24.80 31.88
C GLU A 17 -11.76 -24.82 30.42
N SER A 18 -11.02 -25.84 29.98
CA SER A 18 -10.61 -25.98 28.59
C SER A 18 -11.79 -26.19 27.66
N ALA A 19 -12.77 -27.04 28.01
CA ALA A 19 -13.99 -27.21 27.23
C ALA A 19 -14.78 -25.88 27.08
N LYS A 20 -14.83 -25.08 28.14
CA LYS A 20 -15.45 -23.75 28.11
C LYS A 20 -14.65 -22.75 27.26
N SER A 21 -13.32 -22.73 27.37
CA SER A 21 -12.45 -21.88 26.56
C SER A 21 -12.58 -22.22 25.08
N ASN A 22 -12.46 -23.50 24.73
CA ASN A 22 -12.58 -23.99 23.36
C ASN A 22 -13.94 -23.62 22.76
N ARG A 23 -15.03 -23.74 23.53
CA ARG A 23 -16.36 -23.33 23.07
C ARG A 23 -16.46 -21.82 22.87
N LYS A 24 -15.88 -21.02 23.76
CA LYS A 24 -15.83 -19.56 23.63
C LYS A 24 -15.04 -19.14 22.39
N GLU A 25 -13.85 -19.69 22.20
CA GLU A 25 -12.98 -19.45 21.04
C GLU A 25 -13.66 -19.86 19.74
N LEU A 26 -14.34 -21.01 19.70
CA LEU A 26 -15.10 -21.45 18.52
C LEU A 26 -16.20 -20.44 18.14
N TYR A 27 -16.91 -19.88 19.11
CA TYR A 27 -17.89 -18.82 18.83
C TYR A 27 -17.24 -17.50 18.41
N GLU A 28 -16.08 -17.16 18.97
CA GLU A 28 -15.35 -15.95 18.58
C GLU A 28 -14.80 -16.05 17.17
N GLU A 29 -14.21 -17.19 16.78
CA GLU A 29 -13.78 -17.45 15.40
C GLU A 29 -14.96 -17.45 14.42
N TYR A 30 -16.09 -18.05 14.81
CA TYR A 30 -17.32 -17.97 14.01
C TYR A 30 -17.82 -16.52 13.87
N ARG A 31 -17.69 -15.67 14.90
CA ARG A 31 -18.02 -14.25 14.81
C ARG A 31 -17.04 -13.49 13.92
N LYS A 32 -15.73 -13.71 14.07
CA LYS A 32 -14.69 -13.07 13.25
C LYS A 32 -14.84 -13.41 11.77
N SER A 33 -15.13 -14.68 11.45
CA SER A 33 -15.36 -15.10 10.06
C SER A 33 -16.58 -14.45 9.40
N LYS A 34 -17.56 -13.99 10.20
CA LYS A 34 -18.74 -13.26 9.73
C LYS A 34 -18.49 -11.76 9.53
N LEU A 35 -17.41 -11.21 10.07
CA LEU A 35 -17.08 -9.79 9.93
C LEU A 35 -16.31 -9.55 8.64
N ASP A 36 -16.74 -8.58 7.84
CA ASP A 36 -15.96 -8.11 6.69
C ASP A 36 -14.71 -7.37 7.20
N PRO A 37 -13.48 -7.81 6.87
CA PRO A 37 -12.25 -7.16 7.29
C PRO A 37 -12.19 -5.67 6.92
N LYS A 38 -12.76 -5.27 5.78
CA LYS A 38 -12.78 -3.87 5.34
C LYS A 38 -13.64 -3.01 6.25
N ARG A 39 -14.82 -3.50 6.62
CA ARG A 39 -15.74 -2.82 7.52
C ARG A 39 -15.15 -2.72 8.93
N GLN A 40 -14.50 -3.78 9.40
CA GLN A 40 -13.82 -3.77 10.70
C GLN A 40 -12.68 -2.74 10.72
N ALA A 41 -11.86 -2.66 9.67
CA ALA A 41 -10.81 -1.66 9.57
C ALA A 41 -11.36 -0.22 9.55
N ALA A 42 -12.51 0.01 8.91
CA ALA A 42 -13.19 1.31 8.93
C ALA A 42 -13.70 1.67 10.33
N LEU A 43 -14.32 0.72 11.04
CA LEU A 43 -14.78 0.93 12.42
C LEU A 43 -13.62 1.20 13.39
N ASN A 44 -12.49 0.48 13.22
CA ASN A 44 -11.30 0.72 14.04
C ASN A 44 -10.76 2.14 13.81
N ARG A 45 -10.63 2.60 12.56
CA ARG A 45 -10.23 3.99 12.27
C ARG A 45 -11.16 5.01 12.90
N GLN A 46 -12.48 4.77 12.84
CA GLN A 46 -13.46 5.64 13.47
C GLN A 46 -13.29 5.67 14.99
N ARG A 47 -13.04 4.52 15.61
CA ARG A 47 -12.75 4.40 17.04
C ARG A 47 -11.47 5.15 17.41
N ASP A 48 -10.39 4.95 16.65
CA ASP A 48 -9.10 5.60 16.89
C ASP A 48 -9.22 7.13 16.78
N GLN A 49 -9.97 7.63 15.78
CA GLN A 49 -10.29 9.05 15.66
C GLN A 49 -11.08 9.57 16.87
N ALA A 50 -12.12 8.86 17.29
CA ALA A 50 -12.89 9.25 18.47
C ALA A 50 -12.03 9.27 19.74
N GLN A 51 -11.11 8.33 19.91
CA GLN A 51 -10.17 8.31 21.03
C GLN A 51 -9.21 9.51 21.00
N LEU A 52 -8.70 9.86 19.82
CA LEU A 52 -7.86 11.06 19.65
C LEU A 52 -8.62 12.35 19.94
N ASP A 53 -9.87 12.45 19.48
CA ASP A 53 -10.72 13.62 19.71
C ASP A 53 -11.09 13.75 21.19
N LEU A 54 -11.39 12.65 21.86
CA LEU A 54 -11.60 12.63 23.32
C LEU A 54 -10.35 13.08 24.07
N ALA A 55 -9.17 12.56 23.72
CA ALA A 55 -7.92 12.95 24.38
C ALA A 55 -7.58 14.43 24.17
N LYS A 56 -7.91 15.00 23.00
CA LYS A 56 -7.78 16.46 22.76
C LYS A 56 -8.73 17.27 23.65
N LEU A 57 -9.99 16.84 23.78
CA LEU A 57 -10.97 17.51 24.63
C LEU A 57 -10.57 17.45 26.11
N GLU A 58 -10.06 16.30 26.57
CA GLU A 58 -9.52 16.15 27.93
C GLU A 58 -8.34 17.10 28.15
N ALA A 59 -7.38 17.15 27.22
CA ALA A 59 -6.25 18.07 27.30
C ALA A 59 -6.67 19.56 27.32
N GLU A 60 -7.69 19.94 26.53
CA GLU A 60 -8.26 21.29 26.52
C GLU A 60 -8.94 21.63 27.86
N GLN A 61 -9.69 20.70 28.44
CA GLN A 61 -10.34 20.87 29.75
C GLN A 61 -9.31 21.02 30.88
N ASP A 62 -8.24 20.24 30.83
CA ASP A 62 -7.14 20.28 31.81
C ASP A 62 -6.18 21.47 31.58
N GLY A 63 -6.31 22.19 30.45
CA GLY A 63 -5.42 23.30 30.07
C GLY A 63 -4.00 22.85 29.69
N THR A 64 -3.84 21.61 29.25
CA THR A 64 -2.55 21.02 28.85
C THR A 64 -2.41 20.96 27.33
N ASP A 65 -1.16 21.00 26.84
CA ASP A 65 -0.88 20.85 25.41
C ASP A 65 -0.86 19.36 25.00
N PHE A 66 -1.90 18.94 24.28
CA PHE A 66 -2.07 17.58 23.76
C PHE A 66 -0.89 17.11 22.92
N GLU A 67 -0.37 17.98 22.04
CA GLU A 67 0.70 17.60 21.12
C GLU A 67 2.01 17.39 21.88
N ARG A 68 2.24 18.18 22.94
CA ARG A 68 3.37 18.00 23.85
C ARG A 68 3.28 16.69 24.63
N GLN A 69 2.10 16.33 25.15
CA GLN A 69 1.90 15.05 25.83
C GLN A 69 2.16 13.88 24.89
N ARG A 70 1.60 13.93 23.67
CA ARG A 70 1.83 12.88 22.66
C ARG A 70 3.30 12.77 22.24
N ALA A 71 4.01 13.88 22.17
CA ALA A 71 5.44 13.87 21.84
C ALA A 71 6.31 13.16 22.89
N LEU A 72 5.86 13.08 24.15
CA LEU A 72 6.58 12.36 25.21
C LEU A 72 6.53 10.83 25.04
N ASP A 73 5.49 10.32 24.37
CA ASP A 73 5.34 8.88 24.13
C ASP A 73 6.25 8.36 23.02
N TRP A 74 6.89 9.24 22.24
CA TRP A 74 7.78 8.85 21.15
C TRP A 74 9.21 8.67 21.65
N THR A 75 9.79 7.51 21.32
CA THR A 75 11.23 7.29 21.51
C THR A 75 12.04 8.03 20.44
N ILE A 76 13.30 8.33 20.74
CA ILE A 76 14.21 9.01 19.80
C ILE A 76 14.35 8.18 18.51
N GLU A 77 14.52 6.86 18.63
CA GLU A 77 14.64 5.98 17.46
C GLU A 77 13.37 5.94 16.59
N GLU A 78 12.19 6.04 17.19
CA GLU A 78 10.92 6.09 16.45
C GLU A 78 10.76 7.41 15.73
N ALA A 79 11.15 8.53 16.36
CA ALA A 79 11.15 9.84 15.74
C ALA A 79 12.13 9.88 14.53
N GLU A 80 13.36 9.37 14.68
CA GLU A 80 14.34 9.32 13.59
C GLU A 80 13.85 8.48 12.40
N LYS A 81 13.30 7.28 12.66
CA LYS A 81 12.71 6.43 11.61
C LYS A 81 11.51 7.10 10.95
N TRP A 82 10.73 7.86 11.70
CA TRP A 82 9.60 8.62 11.17
C TRP A 82 10.06 9.76 10.27
N ASP A 83 11.08 10.51 10.69
CA ASP A 83 11.67 11.59 9.91
C ASP A 83 12.31 11.06 8.63
N GLU A 84 13.06 9.95 8.70
CA GLU A 84 13.61 9.28 7.52
C GLU A 84 12.50 8.88 6.54
N LYS A 85 11.39 8.36 7.05
CA LYS A 85 10.22 8.00 6.24
C LYS A 85 9.56 9.23 5.61
N LEU A 86 9.46 10.34 6.34
CA LEU A 86 8.93 11.61 5.81
C LEU A 86 9.85 12.18 4.73
N GLU A 87 11.16 12.12 4.92
CA GLU A 87 12.15 12.56 3.93
C GLU A 87 12.12 11.71 2.67
N GLN A 88 12.09 10.38 2.80
CA GLN A 88 11.89 9.48 1.67
C GLN A 88 10.58 9.76 0.92
N LYS A 89 9.49 10.04 1.66
CA LYS A 89 8.20 10.40 1.05
C LYS A 89 8.29 11.75 0.33
N LYS A 90 8.94 12.74 0.92
CA LYS A 90 9.16 14.07 0.34
C LYS A 90 9.98 13.97 -0.94
N GLY A 91 11.11 13.28 -0.90
CA GLY A 91 11.94 13.03 -2.08
C GLY A 91 11.18 12.29 -3.20
N ASN A 92 10.31 11.34 -2.85
CA ASN A 92 9.43 10.68 -3.81
C ASN A 92 8.38 11.62 -4.44
N ILE A 93 7.85 12.58 -3.67
CA ILE A 93 6.88 13.57 -4.17
C ILE A 93 7.59 14.57 -5.09
N GLU A 94 8.71 15.12 -4.66
CA GLU A 94 9.51 16.07 -5.44
C GLU A 94 10.04 15.43 -6.73
N GLY A 95 10.51 14.18 -6.63
CA GLY A 95 10.92 13.36 -7.77
C GLY A 95 9.77 12.79 -8.62
N SER A 96 8.51 12.98 -8.24
CA SER A 96 7.36 12.46 -9.01
C SER A 96 7.05 13.26 -10.27
N GLY A 97 7.53 14.51 -10.35
CA GLY A 97 7.35 15.36 -11.51
C GLY A 97 7.94 14.77 -12.78
N PHE A 98 7.27 15.00 -13.91
CA PHE A 98 7.83 14.71 -15.22
C PHE A 98 8.92 15.73 -15.54
N SER A 99 10.15 15.25 -15.72
CA SER A 99 11.31 16.05 -16.15
C SER A 99 11.67 15.74 -17.60
N ASP A 100 12.10 14.51 -17.88
CA ASP A 100 12.51 14.05 -19.21
C ASP A 100 12.03 12.62 -19.46
N TYR A 101 11.83 12.26 -20.72
CA TYR A 101 11.39 10.93 -21.13
C TYR A 101 12.40 9.84 -20.75
N ALA A 102 13.72 10.11 -20.81
CA ALA A 102 14.71 9.12 -20.41
C ALA A 102 14.62 8.83 -18.90
N THR A 103 14.55 9.88 -18.08
CA THR A 103 14.40 9.74 -16.62
C THR A 103 13.08 9.07 -16.23
N ALA A 104 11.99 9.34 -16.95
CA ALA A 104 10.71 8.68 -16.73
C ALA A 104 10.74 7.19 -17.09
N ALA A 105 11.42 6.83 -18.19
CA ALA A 105 11.64 5.45 -18.59
C ALA A 105 12.50 4.70 -17.57
N GLU A 106 13.59 5.31 -17.10
CA GLU A 106 14.47 4.75 -16.06
C GLU A 106 13.69 4.47 -14.77
N ARG A 107 12.89 5.43 -14.29
CA ARG A 107 12.04 5.23 -13.10
C ARG A 107 11.04 4.09 -13.29
N ALA A 108 10.41 4.01 -14.46
CA ALA A 108 9.48 2.92 -14.77
C ALA A 108 10.20 1.55 -14.79
N TYR A 109 11.41 1.50 -15.35
CA TYR A 109 12.26 0.32 -15.37
C TYR A 109 12.69 -0.11 -13.97
N ASN A 110 13.23 0.81 -13.16
CA ASN A 110 13.63 0.54 -11.77
C ASN A 110 12.45 0.04 -10.93
N LYS A 111 11.25 0.59 -11.15
CA LYS A 111 10.02 0.09 -10.52
C LYS A 111 9.65 -1.32 -10.98
N SER A 112 9.82 -1.63 -12.27
CA SER A 112 9.57 -2.98 -12.79
C SER A 112 10.56 -4.00 -12.21
N ILE A 113 11.84 -3.64 -12.07
CA ILE A 113 12.86 -4.47 -11.42
C ILE A 113 12.49 -4.71 -9.95
N LYS A 114 12.10 -3.67 -9.22
CA LYS A 114 11.73 -3.80 -7.80
C LYS A 114 10.54 -4.75 -7.59
N ASN A 115 9.61 -4.78 -8.54
CA ASN A 115 8.45 -5.67 -8.50
C ASN A 115 8.76 -7.09 -9.03
N LEU A 116 9.89 -7.27 -9.72
CA LEU A 116 10.32 -8.57 -10.20
C LEU A 116 10.88 -9.35 -9.03
N THR A 117 10.23 -10.46 -8.67
CA THR A 117 10.73 -11.41 -7.68
C THR A 117 11.27 -12.66 -8.39
N PRO A 118 12.60 -12.79 -8.57
CA PRO A 118 13.19 -13.96 -9.19
C PRO A 118 12.97 -15.20 -8.32
N ASP A 119 12.63 -16.31 -8.95
CA ASP A 119 12.50 -17.59 -8.26
C ASP A 119 13.91 -18.20 -8.10
N PRO A 120 14.44 -18.33 -6.87
CA PRO A 120 15.83 -18.72 -6.65
C PRO A 120 16.17 -20.09 -7.21
N GLU A 121 15.21 -21.03 -7.23
CA GLU A 121 15.43 -22.40 -7.72
C GLU A 121 15.63 -22.42 -9.24
N THR A 122 14.78 -21.70 -9.97
CA THR A 122 14.89 -21.58 -11.43
C THR A 122 16.22 -20.94 -11.84
N VAL A 123 16.64 -19.88 -11.13
CA VAL A 123 17.92 -19.21 -11.37
C VAL A 123 19.10 -20.14 -11.09
N GLN A 124 19.06 -20.92 -10.00
CA GLN A 124 20.12 -21.89 -9.69
C GLN A 124 20.19 -23.01 -10.73
N ARG A 125 19.04 -23.50 -11.22
CA ARG A 125 18.98 -24.53 -12.27
C ARG A 125 19.59 -24.04 -13.58
N GLU A 126 19.24 -22.83 -14.02
CA GLU A 126 19.81 -22.25 -15.23
C GLU A 126 21.31 -21.96 -15.09
N LYS A 127 21.76 -21.49 -13.91
CA LYS A 127 23.20 -21.32 -13.61
C LYS A 127 23.95 -22.65 -13.67
N LYS A 128 23.40 -23.73 -13.11
CA LYS A 128 23.99 -25.09 -13.16
C LYS A 128 24.08 -25.61 -14.59
N ARG A 129 22.97 -25.52 -15.35
CA ARG A 129 22.93 -25.90 -16.76
C ARG A 129 24.02 -25.18 -17.57
N ARG A 130 24.21 -23.89 -17.30
CA ARG A 130 25.25 -23.08 -17.95
C ARG A 130 26.66 -23.43 -17.49
N SER A 131 26.87 -23.77 -16.23
CA SER A 131 28.18 -24.21 -15.73
C SER A 131 28.58 -25.62 -16.21
N GLU A 132 27.61 -26.49 -16.47
CA GLU A 132 27.83 -27.85 -16.99
C GLU A 132 28.21 -27.88 -18.47
N GLN A 133 28.01 -26.77 -19.21
CA GLN A 133 28.47 -26.58 -20.59
C GLN A 133 29.56 -25.49 -20.66
N PRO A 134 30.81 -25.79 -20.23
CA PRO A 134 31.88 -24.80 -20.18
C PRO A 134 32.57 -24.49 -21.52
N GLU A 135 32.36 -25.29 -22.58
CA GLU A 135 33.11 -25.18 -23.85
C GLU A 135 32.75 -23.95 -24.73
N GLN A 136 31.82 -23.10 -24.34
CA GLN A 136 31.32 -21.99 -25.19
C GLN A 136 31.45 -20.61 -24.51
N ILE A 137 32.53 -20.35 -23.77
CA ILE A 137 32.62 -19.13 -22.93
C ILE A 137 33.68 -18.10 -23.39
N GLU A 138 34.55 -18.37 -24.35
CA GLU A 138 35.68 -17.43 -24.65
C GLU A 138 35.65 -16.67 -25.98
N ASP A 139 34.55 -16.68 -26.74
CA ASP A 139 34.44 -15.82 -27.92
C ASP A 139 33.31 -14.80 -27.76
N PRO A 140 33.58 -13.47 -27.73
CA PRO A 140 32.53 -12.44 -27.79
C PRO A 140 31.78 -12.46 -29.14
N SER A 141 32.24 -13.28 -30.08
CA SER A 141 31.60 -13.62 -31.36
C SER A 141 30.88 -14.98 -31.37
N ASN A 142 31.02 -15.83 -30.34
CA ASN A 142 30.17 -17.02 -30.19
C ASN A 142 28.82 -16.62 -29.59
N LEU A 143 27.99 -16.20 -30.53
CA LEU A 143 26.55 -16.07 -30.53
C LEU A 143 25.84 -17.38 -30.16
N ASP A 144 26.07 -17.95 -28.97
CA ASP A 144 25.38 -19.19 -28.55
C ASP A 144 23.85 -19.00 -28.34
N GLU A 145 23.33 -17.83 -28.68
CA GLU A 145 21.95 -17.66 -29.09
C GLU A 145 21.89 -17.10 -30.51
N LEU A 146 21.80 -17.98 -31.52
CA LEU A 146 21.04 -17.62 -32.73
C LEU A 146 19.76 -16.90 -32.27
N PRO A 147 19.39 -15.74 -32.86
CA PRO A 147 18.15 -15.06 -32.50
C PRO A 147 16.98 -16.05 -32.59
N GLY A 148 16.49 -16.53 -31.45
CA GLY A 148 15.42 -17.54 -31.35
C GLY A 148 15.73 -18.90 -30.70
N ALA A 149 16.97 -19.17 -30.22
CA ALA A 149 17.29 -20.47 -29.58
C ALA A 149 16.70 -20.61 -28.16
N HIS A 150 16.65 -19.53 -27.38
CA HIS A 150 16.06 -19.54 -26.05
C HIS A 150 14.53 -19.59 -26.11
N LYS A 151 13.96 -20.74 -25.72
CA LYS A 151 12.51 -20.93 -25.58
C LYS A 151 12.12 -20.78 -24.10
N PRO A 152 11.55 -19.64 -23.67
CA PRO A 152 11.13 -19.48 -22.29
C PRO A 152 10.04 -20.49 -21.92
N SER A 153 10.02 -20.91 -20.66
CA SER A 153 8.91 -21.69 -20.12
C SER A 153 7.59 -20.94 -20.27
N LYS A 154 6.50 -21.65 -20.56
CA LYS A 154 5.14 -21.09 -20.63
C LYS A 154 4.77 -20.32 -19.35
N GLU A 155 5.19 -20.83 -18.19
CA GLU A 155 4.95 -20.16 -16.91
C GLU A 155 5.64 -18.80 -16.82
N ALA A 156 6.85 -18.68 -17.38
CA ALA A 156 7.58 -17.41 -17.40
C ALA A 156 6.88 -16.39 -18.30
N VAL A 157 6.35 -16.83 -19.45
CA VAL A 157 5.55 -15.99 -20.35
C VAL A 157 4.25 -15.54 -19.67
N ASP A 158 3.53 -16.46 -19.01
CA ASP A 158 2.29 -16.14 -18.32
C ASP A 158 2.50 -15.13 -17.17
N ARG A 159 3.60 -15.27 -16.42
CA ARG A 159 4.01 -14.29 -15.39
C ARG A 159 4.27 -12.91 -16.00
N LEU A 160 4.97 -12.83 -17.12
CA LEU A 160 5.23 -11.57 -17.84
C LEU A 160 3.94 -10.91 -18.31
N VAL A 161 3.06 -11.66 -18.99
CA VAL A 161 1.78 -11.15 -19.50
C VAL A 161 0.90 -10.63 -18.36
N LYS A 162 0.86 -11.35 -17.23
CA LYS A 162 0.13 -10.91 -16.04
C LYS A 162 0.66 -9.59 -15.49
N ASN A 163 1.98 -9.42 -15.43
CA ASN A 163 2.60 -8.17 -14.98
C ASN A 163 2.27 -7.01 -15.92
N LEU A 164 2.35 -7.23 -17.24
CA LEU A 164 2.02 -6.20 -18.23
C LEU A 164 0.56 -5.74 -18.12
N ARG A 165 -0.38 -6.69 -18.03
CA ARG A 165 -1.81 -6.38 -17.85
C ARG A 165 -2.06 -5.61 -16.55
N ALA A 166 -1.42 -6.01 -15.45
CA ALA A 166 -1.56 -5.33 -14.18
C ALA A 166 -1.04 -3.88 -14.23
N ASP A 167 0.04 -3.63 -14.96
CA ASP A 167 0.58 -2.27 -15.16
C ASP A 167 -0.34 -1.41 -16.03
N ASP A 168 -0.94 -1.98 -17.08
CA ASP A 168 -1.93 -1.29 -17.91
C ASP A 168 -3.20 -0.97 -17.13
N GLU A 169 -3.73 -1.90 -16.33
CA GLU A 169 -4.88 -1.65 -15.45
C GLU A 169 -4.60 -0.50 -14.46
N ARG A 170 -3.40 -0.46 -13.87
CA ARG A 170 -2.97 0.62 -12.97
C ARG A 170 -2.93 1.97 -13.70
N ARG A 171 -2.47 2.00 -14.95
CA ARG A 171 -2.47 3.22 -15.78
C ARG A 171 -3.88 3.67 -16.13
N MET A 172 -4.75 2.74 -16.49
CA MET A 172 -6.14 3.05 -16.87
C MET A 172 -6.98 3.51 -15.68
N LYS A 173 -6.80 2.92 -14.48
CA LYS A 173 -7.48 3.35 -13.27
C LYS A 173 -7.22 4.83 -12.93
N ARG A 174 -6.00 5.32 -13.16
CA ARG A 174 -5.63 6.73 -12.92
C ARG A 174 -6.32 7.71 -13.87
N ARG A 175 -6.74 7.25 -15.05
CA ARG A 175 -7.41 8.10 -16.05
C ARG A 175 -8.91 8.27 -15.80
N ARG A 176 -9.55 7.32 -15.11
CA ARG A 176 -11.01 7.30 -14.94
C ARG A 176 -11.55 8.42 -14.04
N GLY A 177 -10.72 9.03 -13.19
CA GLY A 177 -11.12 10.15 -12.31
C GLY A 177 -12.23 9.76 -11.32
N ASN A 178 -12.47 10.59 -10.31
CA ASN A 178 -13.70 10.54 -9.53
C ASN A 178 -14.66 11.57 -10.13
N GLU A 179 -15.90 11.17 -10.39
CA GLU A 179 -16.93 12.03 -11.02
C GLU A 179 -17.79 12.79 -10.03
N ASP A 180 -17.46 12.74 -8.74
CA ASP A 180 -18.28 13.25 -7.62
C ASP A 180 -18.29 14.80 -7.50
N GLY A 181 -17.84 15.53 -8.51
CA GLY A 181 -17.77 16.99 -8.52
C GLY A 181 -18.91 17.65 -9.30
N ASN A 182 -19.21 18.92 -9.00
CA ASN A 182 -20.16 19.71 -9.78
C ASN A 182 -19.80 19.70 -11.27
N VAL A 183 -20.75 19.31 -12.11
CA VAL A 183 -20.57 19.19 -13.55
C VAL A 183 -20.56 20.59 -14.17
N THR A 184 -19.38 21.09 -14.51
CA THR A 184 -19.19 22.41 -15.16
C THR A 184 -19.11 22.33 -16.69
N TYR A 185 -19.38 21.17 -17.28
CA TYR A 185 -19.16 20.89 -18.70
C TYR A 185 -20.38 20.24 -19.37
N ILE A 186 -20.57 20.54 -20.65
CA ILE A 186 -21.66 19.97 -21.47
C ILE A 186 -21.17 18.78 -22.32
N ASN A 187 -19.89 18.77 -22.71
CA ASN A 187 -19.28 17.69 -23.50
C ASN A 187 -17.90 17.29 -22.96
N GLU A 188 -17.37 16.14 -23.38
CA GLU A 188 -16.08 15.61 -22.88
C GLU A 188 -14.90 16.51 -23.26
N LYS A 189 -14.95 17.18 -24.42
CA LYS A 189 -13.90 18.13 -24.83
C LYS A 189 -13.89 19.36 -23.93
N ASN A 190 -15.06 19.84 -23.53
CA ASN A 190 -15.27 20.96 -22.61
C ASN A 190 -14.82 20.55 -21.20
N LYS A 191 -15.07 19.31 -20.77
CA LYS A 191 -14.50 18.75 -19.52
C LYS A 191 -12.98 18.86 -19.50
N HIS A 192 -12.31 18.35 -20.54
CA HIS A 192 -10.85 18.41 -20.62
C HIS A 192 -10.32 19.84 -20.73
N PHE A 193 -11.04 20.72 -21.43
CA PHE A 193 -10.69 22.13 -21.52
C PHE A 193 -10.82 22.85 -20.16
N ASN A 194 -11.93 22.68 -19.45
CA ASN A 194 -12.13 23.23 -18.11
C ASN A 194 -11.11 22.66 -17.10
N GLN A 195 -10.78 21.37 -17.19
CA GLN A 195 -9.71 20.77 -16.39
C GLN A 195 -8.35 21.40 -16.69
N LYS A 196 -8.05 21.72 -17.96
CA LYS A 196 -6.82 22.43 -18.33
C LYS A 196 -6.82 23.86 -17.76
N LEU A 197 -7.93 24.59 -17.88
CA LEU A 197 -8.05 25.93 -17.31
C LEU A 197 -7.87 25.90 -15.79
N SER A 198 -8.53 24.97 -15.10
CA SER A 198 -8.43 24.78 -13.65
C SER A 198 -6.98 24.59 -13.20
N ARG A 199 -6.20 23.73 -13.88
CA ARG A 199 -4.78 23.51 -13.55
C ARG A 199 -3.90 24.77 -13.63
N HIS A 200 -4.22 25.70 -14.53
CA HIS A 200 -3.40 26.90 -14.74
C HIS A 200 -3.91 28.13 -13.99
N TYR A 201 -5.23 28.31 -13.91
CA TYR A 201 -5.86 29.54 -13.46
C TYR A 201 -6.50 29.46 -12.08
N ASP A 202 -6.80 28.25 -11.55
CA ASP A 202 -7.42 28.15 -10.21
C ASP A 202 -6.55 28.77 -9.12
N LYS A 203 -5.22 28.75 -9.27
CA LYS A 203 -4.30 29.42 -8.33
C LYS A 203 -4.53 30.93 -8.25
N TYR A 204 -4.94 31.56 -9.35
CA TYR A 204 -5.13 33.02 -9.45
C TYR A 204 -6.60 33.44 -9.25
N ASN A 205 -7.54 32.53 -9.47
CA ASN A 205 -8.97 32.81 -9.45
C ASN A 205 -9.67 32.30 -8.17
N GLN A 206 -8.92 31.99 -7.10
CA GLN A 206 -9.50 31.48 -5.85
C GLN A 206 -10.51 32.45 -5.27
N GLU A 207 -10.17 33.74 -5.15
CA GLU A 207 -11.07 34.76 -4.60
C GLU A 207 -12.34 34.91 -5.43
N VAL A 208 -12.22 34.87 -6.77
CA VAL A 208 -13.37 34.97 -7.69
C VAL A 208 -14.28 33.75 -7.55
N ARG A 209 -13.70 32.57 -7.38
CA ARG A 209 -14.44 31.32 -7.17
C ARG A 209 -15.15 31.31 -5.82
N ASP A 210 -14.44 31.69 -4.76
CA ASP A 210 -15.00 31.75 -3.42
C ASP A 210 -16.09 32.82 -3.31
N ALA A 211 -15.95 33.95 -4.02
CA ALA A 211 -16.99 34.97 -4.11
C ALA A 211 -18.22 34.44 -4.86
N LEU A 212 -18.05 33.68 -5.94
CA LEU A 212 -19.15 33.03 -6.65
C LEU A 212 -19.87 32.00 -5.78
N GLU A 213 -19.12 31.17 -5.06
CA GLU A 213 -19.66 30.18 -4.12
C GLU A 213 -20.37 30.85 -2.91
N ARG A 214 -19.93 32.05 -2.52
CA ARG A 214 -20.58 32.90 -1.51
C ARG A 214 -21.74 33.75 -2.05
N GLY A 215 -22.12 33.61 -3.31
CA GLY A 215 -23.27 34.32 -3.89
C GLY A 215 -22.96 35.74 -4.38
N THR A 216 -21.74 35.98 -4.88
CA THR A 216 -21.28 37.24 -5.49
C THR A 216 -21.26 38.46 -4.57
N ALA A 217 -21.31 38.27 -3.24
CA ALA A 217 -21.10 39.33 -2.28
C ALA A 217 -19.61 39.74 -2.29
N LEU A 218 -19.34 41.01 -2.64
CA LEU A 218 -18.04 41.68 -2.47
C LEU A 218 -17.76 41.92 -0.99
#